data_AF-A0A949ZFZ6-F1
#
_entry.id   AF-A0A949ZFZ6-F1
#
_cell.length_a   1.000
_cell.length_b   1.000
_cell.length_c   1.000
_cell.angle_alpha   90.00
_cell.angle_beta   90.00
_cell.angle_gamma   90.00
#
_symmetry.space_group_name_H-M   'P 1'
#
loop_
_entity.id
_entity.type
_entity.pdbx_description
1 polymer ?
#
loop_
_entity_poly.entity_id
_entity_poly.type
_entity_poly.pdbx_seq_one_letter_code
_entity_poly.pdbx_strand_id
1 'polypeptide(L)'
;MPTKLRRIAITETPRVASALAELRREPGGAEVPVADLLVLGAERKLDELRSAHDERHAALERVAERIRTKGLGVDPEAADYARRHAWTHD
;
A
#
# COMPACT_ATOMS: atom_id res chain seq x y z
N MET A 1 -26.62 -22.72 9.60
CA MET A 1 -26.41 -21.80 8.45
C MET A 1 -24.96 -21.90 7.99
N PRO A 2 -24.66 -22.37 6.78
CA PRO A 2 -23.31 -22.29 6.23
C PRO A 2 -23.09 -20.90 5.63
N THR A 3 -22.20 -20.10 6.19
CA THR A 3 -21.76 -18.83 5.61
C THR A 3 -20.84 -19.12 4.42
N LYS A 4 -21.03 -18.42 3.29
CA LYS A 4 -20.28 -18.58 2.01
C LYS A 4 -18.76 -18.31 2.09
N LEU A 5 -18.21 -18.10 3.28
CA LEU A 5 -16.82 -17.73 3.49
C LEU A 5 -16.07 -18.93 4.09
N ARG A 6 -14.99 -19.34 3.41
CA ARG A 6 -14.06 -20.38 3.86
C ARG A 6 -13.48 -19.95 5.21
N ARG A 7 -13.80 -20.67 6.28
CA ARG A 7 -13.14 -20.47 7.58
C ARG A 7 -11.68 -20.89 7.46
N ILE A 8 -10.76 -19.92 7.45
CA ILE A 8 -9.33 -20.15 7.58
C ILE A 8 -8.98 -19.80 9.02
N ALA A 9 -8.40 -20.75 9.76
CA ALA A 9 -7.89 -20.49 11.11
C ALA A 9 -6.60 -19.66 10.98
N ILE A 10 -6.73 -18.33 11.03
CA ILE A 10 -5.61 -17.38 10.94
C ILE A 10 -4.63 -17.54 12.13
N THR A 11 -5.06 -18.22 13.19
CA THR A 11 -4.31 -18.50 14.41
C THR A 11 -3.15 -19.49 14.25
N GLU A 12 -2.92 -20.09 13.08
CA GLU A 12 -1.97 -21.21 12.93
C GLU A 12 -0.57 -20.83 12.45
N THR A 13 -0.32 -19.59 12.01
CA THR A 13 1.04 -19.22 11.56
C THR A 13 1.93 -18.80 12.74
N PRO A 14 3.20 -19.27 12.82
CA PRO A 14 4.13 -18.87 13.87
C PRO A 14 4.30 -17.35 14.01
N ARG A 15 4.22 -16.63 12.89
CA ARG A 15 4.31 -15.16 12.85
C ARG A 15 3.15 -14.48 13.56
N VAL A 16 1.92 -14.93 13.32
CA VAL A 16 0.72 -14.39 13.99
C VAL A 16 0.75 -14.71 15.48
N ALA A 17 1.14 -15.93 15.85
CA ALA A 17 1.28 -16.33 17.24
C ALA A 17 2.28 -15.45 18.01
N SER A 18 3.45 -15.16 17.42
CA SER A 18 4.46 -14.27 18.02
C SER A 18 3.93 -12.86 18.22
N ALA A 19 3.28 -12.28 17.20
CA ALA A 19 2.72 -10.93 17.28
C ALA A 19 1.62 -10.81 18.35
N LEU A 20 0.76 -11.82 18.47
CA LEU A 20 -0.25 -11.87 19.53
C LEU A 20 0.37 -12.05 20.92
N ALA A 21 1.46 -12.82 21.03
CA ALA A 21 2.17 -12.98 22.29
C ALA A 21 2.89 -11.70 22.72
N GLU A 22 3.33 -10.85 21.79
CA GLU A 22 3.83 -9.50 22.09
C GLU A 22 2.72 -8.59 22.55
N LEU A 23 1.59 -8.54 21.83
CA LEU A 23 0.45 -7.71 22.19
C LEU A 23 -0.08 -8.01 23.61
N ARG A 24 -0.10 -9.28 24.02
CA ARG A 24 -0.50 -9.68 25.38
C ARG A 24 0.49 -9.27 26.47
N ARG A 25 1.75 -9.01 26.13
CA ARG A 25 2.78 -8.56 27.08
C ARG A 25 2.74 -7.05 27.33
N GLU A 26 2.05 -6.29 26.48
CA GLU A 26 1.92 -4.84 26.64
C GLU A 26 1.03 -4.48 27.85
N PRO A 27 1.40 -3.47 28.66
CA PRO A 27 0.57 -2.98 29.75
C PRO A 27 -0.79 -2.47 29.24
N GLY A 28 -1.87 -3.05 29.73
CA GLY A 28 -3.22 -2.76 29.23
C GLY A 28 -3.63 -3.56 27.98
N GLY A 29 -2.81 -4.54 27.57
CA GLY A 29 -3.15 -5.50 26.52
C GLY A 29 -4.36 -6.34 26.90
N ALA A 30 -5.55 -5.89 26.50
CA ALA A 30 -6.77 -6.69 26.60
C ALA A 30 -6.76 -7.81 25.56
N GLU A 31 -7.57 -8.85 25.80
CA GLU A 31 -7.83 -9.87 24.80
C GLU A 31 -8.65 -9.26 23.65
N VAL A 32 -7.95 -8.75 22.63
CA VAL A 32 -8.58 -8.14 21.46
C VAL A 32 -9.09 -9.25 20.52
N PRO A 33 -10.36 -9.20 20.09
CA PRO A 33 -10.88 -10.13 19.10
C PRO A 33 -10.02 -10.14 17.83
N VAL A 34 -9.74 -11.32 17.29
CA VAL A 34 -8.96 -11.47 16.05
C VAL A 34 -9.59 -10.70 14.89
N ALA A 35 -10.93 -10.59 14.86
CA ALA A 35 -11.64 -9.80 13.85
C ALA A 35 -11.25 -8.31 13.90
N ASP A 36 -11.10 -7.74 15.09
CA ASP A 36 -10.75 -6.33 15.27
C ASP A 36 -9.30 -6.08 14.86
N LEU A 37 -8.40 -7.02 15.17
CA LEU A 37 -7.00 -6.97 14.71
C LEU A 37 -6.88 -7.02 13.18
N LEU A 38 -7.75 -7.78 12.50
CA LEU A 38 -7.77 -7.82 11.04
C LEU A 38 -8.24 -6.50 10.43
N VAL A 39 -9.25 -5.86 11.02
CA VAL A 39 -9.73 -4.54 10.59
C VAL A 39 -8.61 -3.50 10.77
N LEU A 40 -8.00 -3.44 11.95
CA LEU A 40 -6.88 -2.54 12.23
C LEU A 40 -5.70 -2.76 11.26
N GLY A 41 -5.36 -4.02 10.97
CA GLY A 41 -4.32 -4.35 10.00
C GLY A 41 -4.66 -3.91 8.57
N ALA A 42 -5.91 -4.05 8.16
CA ALA A 42 -6.37 -3.63 6.84
C ALA A 42 -6.38 -2.10 6.68
N GLU A 43 -6.86 -1.37 7.68
CA GLU A 43 -6.84 0.10 7.71
C GLU A 43 -5.41 0.63 7.68
N ARG A 44 -4.53 0.11 8.55
CA ARG A 44 -3.12 0.48 8.52
C ARG A 44 -2.48 0.20 7.16
N LYS A 45 -2.81 -0.93 6.53
CA LYS A 45 -2.26 -1.25 5.22
C LYS A 45 -2.76 -0.29 4.13
N LEU A 46 -4.02 0.10 4.19
CA LEU A 46 -4.59 1.09 3.30
C LEU A 46 -3.90 2.45 3.44
N ASP A 47 -3.62 2.88 4.68
CA ASP A 47 -2.93 4.13 4.94
C ASP A 47 -1.47 4.10 4.47
N GLU A 48 -0.76 2.97 4.64
CA GLU A 48 0.57 2.78 4.05
C GLU A 48 0.55 2.92 2.52
N LEU A 49 -0.45 2.31 1.86
CA LEU A 49 -0.58 2.37 0.40
C LEU A 49 -0.91 3.78 -0.08
N ARG A 50 -1.79 4.50 0.63
CA ARG A 50 -2.12 5.90 0.34
C ARG A 50 -0.91 6.81 0.53
N SER A 51 -0.18 6.66 1.64
CA SER A 51 1.02 7.44 1.90
C SER A 51 2.08 7.20 0.82
N ALA A 52 2.31 5.95 0.43
CA ALA A 52 3.23 5.62 -0.66
C ALA A 52 2.76 6.19 -2.02
N HIS A 53 1.45 6.21 -2.26
CA HIS A 53 0.86 6.81 -3.46
C HIS A 53 1.04 8.34 -3.47
N ASP A 54 0.82 9.01 -2.35
CA ASP A 54 0.96 10.45 -2.20
C ASP A 54 2.42 10.89 -2.34
N GLU A 55 3.36 10.13 -1.76
CA GLU A 55 4.80 10.36 -1.95
C GLU A 55 5.21 10.23 -3.43
N ARG A 56 4.69 9.20 -4.12
CA ARG A 56 4.93 9.00 -5.55
C ARG A 56 4.33 10.15 -6.36
N HIS A 57 3.12 10.58 -6.08
CA HIS A 57 2.49 11.72 -6.74
C HIS A 57 3.25 13.02 -6.50
N ALA A 58 3.71 13.27 -5.27
CA ALA A 58 4.52 14.44 -4.94
C ALA A 58 5.90 14.39 -5.65
N ALA A 59 6.48 13.21 -5.84
CA ALA A 59 7.70 13.05 -6.64
C ALA A 59 7.44 13.35 -8.12
N LEU A 60 6.35 12.83 -8.69
CA LEU A 60 5.96 13.07 -10.08
C LEU A 60 5.64 14.55 -10.34
N GLU A 61 4.91 15.21 -9.44
CA GLU A 61 4.58 16.64 -9.58
C GLU A 61 5.84 17.51 -9.51
N ARG A 62 6.82 17.17 -8.66
CA ARG A 62 8.12 17.87 -8.62
C ARG A 62 8.91 17.70 -9.91
N VAL A 63 8.81 16.54 -10.57
CA VAL A 63 9.45 16.30 -11.88
C VAL A 63 8.71 17.07 -12.97
N ALA A 64 7.38 17.00 -13.01
CA ALA A 64 6.55 17.75 -13.95
C ALA A 64 6.81 19.26 -13.83
N GLU A 65 6.84 19.78 -12.61
CA GLU A 65 7.12 21.18 -12.33
C GLU A 65 8.52 21.58 -12.78
N ARG A 66 9.52 20.72 -12.58
CA ARG A 66 10.89 20.97 -13.06
C ARG A 66 10.97 20.97 -14.58
N ILE A 67 10.23 20.10 -15.26
CA ILE A 67 10.12 20.10 -16.73
C ILE A 67 9.49 21.41 -17.20
N ARG A 68 8.37 21.84 -16.57
CA ARG A 68 7.66 23.09 -16.90
C ARG A 68 8.52 24.33 -16.69
N THR A 69 9.22 24.44 -15.56
CA THR A 69 9.90 25.68 -15.15
C THR A 69 11.34 25.79 -15.59
N LYS A 70 12.09 24.68 -15.73
CA LYS A 70 13.50 24.72 -16.12
C LYS A 70 13.74 24.54 -17.61
N GLY A 71 12.70 24.29 -18.41
CA GLY A 71 12.88 24.00 -19.83
C GLY A 71 13.91 22.90 -20.03
N LEU A 72 13.78 21.78 -19.30
CA LEU A 72 14.43 20.56 -19.75
C LEU A 72 13.93 20.35 -21.18
N GLY A 73 14.83 20.28 -22.16
CA GLY A 73 14.51 20.14 -23.58
C GLY A 73 13.82 18.81 -23.88
N VAL A 74 12.62 18.66 -23.33
CA VAL A 74 11.72 17.54 -23.49
C VAL A 74 10.76 17.97 -24.55
N ASP A 75 10.93 17.38 -25.73
CA ASP A 75 9.98 17.52 -26.81
C ASP A 75 8.62 16.92 -26.37
N PRO A 76 7.57 17.75 -26.24
CA PRO A 76 6.25 17.29 -25.78
C PRO A 76 5.66 16.24 -26.71
N GLU A 77 5.94 16.34 -28.01
CA GLU A 77 5.41 15.44 -29.03
C GLU A 77 6.09 14.07 -28.96
N ALA A 78 7.41 14.06 -28.74
CA ALA A 78 8.17 12.83 -28.50
C ALA A 78 7.75 12.13 -27.20
N ALA A 79 7.48 12.89 -26.14
CA ALA A 79 6.98 12.34 -24.87
C ALA A 79 5.58 11.73 -25.01
N ASP A 80 4.70 12.38 -25.77
CA ASP A 80 3.33 11.92 -26.02
C ASP A 80 3.31 10.70 -26.96
N TYR A 81 4.22 10.66 -27.93
CA TYR A 81 4.48 9.49 -28.77
C TYR A 81 4.96 8.30 -27.93
N ALA A 82 5.97 8.49 -27.07
CA ALA A 82 6.47 7.46 -26.17
C ALA A 82 5.36 6.96 -25.22
N ARG A 83 4.56 7.83 -24.61
CA ARG A 83 3.43 7.40 -23.76
C ARG A 83 2.45 6.50 -24.51
N ARG A 84 2.19 6.79 -25.79
CA ARG A 84 1.24 6.03 -26.63
C ARG A 84 1.82 4.74 -27.22
N HIS A 85 3.14 4.66 -27.42
CA HIS A 85 3.77 3.58 -28.21
C HIS A 85 4.93 2.85 -27.49
N ALA A 86 5.35 3.26 -26.30
CA ALA A 86 6.47 2.62 -25.59
C ALA A 86 6.12 1.25 -24.99
N TRP A 87 4.83 0.90 -24.85
CA TRP A 87 4.39 -0.43 -24.42
C TRP A 87 4.43 -1.49 -25.53
N THR A 88 4.90 -1.15 -26.73
CA THR A 88 4.88 -2.05 -27.90
C THR A 88 6.22 -2.70 -28.23
N HIS A 89 7.23 -2.62 -27.36
CA HIS A 89 8.48 -3.35 -27.53
C HIS A 89 8.80 -4.15 -26.25
N ASP A 90 8.87 -5.48 -26.41
CA ASP A 90 9.27 -6.52 -25.44
C ASP A 90 10.68 -6.29 -24.85
#